data_AF-A0A820U2D5-F1
#
_entry.id   AF-A0A820U2D5-F1
#
_cell.length_a   1.000
_cell.length_b   1.000
_cell.length_c   1.000
_cell.angle_alpha   90.00
_cell.angle_beta   90.00
_cell.angle_gamma   90.00
#
_symmetry.space_group_name_H-M   'P 1'
#
loop_
_entity.id
_entity.type
_entity.pdbx_description
1 polymer ?
#
loop_
_entity_poly.entity_id
_entity_poly.type
_entity_poly.pdbx_seq_one_letter_code
_entity_poly.pdbx_strand_id
1 'polypeptide(L)'
;MAHICQNADISRYLHVHEPTVRYWLERYETTGEVEVIQKSGRKRCTTEKQDTAIQSMVAQHPTESLDQIAFRLSKKGIEVSKTTLRRRFKEARVQSIKPSSKPLLTSDHIQKKAQMGY
;
A
#
# COMPACT_ATOMS: atom_id res chain seq x y z
N MET A 1 29.44 -20.65 -37.81
CA MET A 1 30.47 -19.80 -37.19
C MET A 1 29.74 -18.75 -36.38
N ALA A 2 29.74 -18.87 -35.05
CA ALA A 2 29.15 -17.84 -34.21
C ALA A 2 29.94 -16.56 -34.45
N HIS A 3 29.28 -15.53 -34.98
CA HIS A 3 29.85 -14.19 -34.98
C HIS A 3 30.07 -13.82 -33.51
N ILE A 4 31.30 -13.92 -33.04
CA ILE A 4 31.73 -13.33 -31.77
C ILE A 4 31.77 -11.83 -32.06
N CYS A 5 30.61 -11.17 -32.10
CA CYS A 5 30.59 -9.72 -32.02
C CYS A 5 31.20 -9.37 -30.67
N GLN A 6 32.32 -8.64 -30.69
CA GLN A 6 32.91 -8.21 -29.43
C GLN A 6 31.93 -7.27 -28.74
N ASN A 7 31.91 -7.24 -27.41
CA ASN A 7 31.08 -6.31 -26.63
C ASN A 7 31.27 -4.84 -27.11
N ALA A 8 32.46 -4.52 -27.63
CA ALA A 8 32.80 -3.25 -28.26
C ALA A 8 31.95 -2.93 -29.50
N ASP A 9 31.64 -3.92 -30.35
CA ASP A 9 30.83 -3.70 -31.56
C ASP A 9 29.36 -3.45 -31.20
N ILE A 10 28.84 -4.22 -30.24
CA ILE A 10 27.49 -4.01 -29.68
C ILE A 10 27.41 -2.61 -29.03
N SER A 11 28.44 -2.23 -28.27
CA SER A 11 28.56 -0.93 -27.61
C SER A 11 28.51 0.23 -28.61
N ARG A 12 29.29 0.15 -29.69
CA ARG A 12 29.29 1.17 -30.77
C ARG A 12 27.96 1.24 -31.50
N TYR A 13 27.35 0.08 -31.80
CA TYR A 13 26.09 0.02 -32.52
C TYR A 13 24.92 0.59 -31.69
N LEU A 14 24.84 0.20 -30.40
CA LEU A 14 23.76 0.61 -29.52
C LEU A 14 24.00 1.93 -28.78
N HIS A 15 25.19 2.53 -28.90
CA HIS A 15 25.61 3.72 -28.16
C HIS A 15 25.49 3.55 -26.63
N VAL A 16 25.81 2.35 -26.14
CA VAL A 16 25.76 1.97 -24.72
C VAL A 16 27.18 1.65 -24.26
N HIS A 17 27.52 1.98 -23.02
CA HIS A 17 28.85 1.70 -22.47
C HIS A 17 29.14 0.19 -22.43
N GLU A 18 30.35 -0.22 -22.83
CA GLU A 18 30.73 -1.64 -22.97
C GLU A 18 30.52 -2.48 -21.68
N PRO A 19 30.85 -1.99 -20.46
CA PRO A 19 30.46 -2.64 -19.21
C PRO A 19 28.96 -2.92 -19.04
N THR A 20 28.09 -2.06 -19.56
CA THR A 20 26.64 -2.28 -19.50
C THR A 20 26.23 -3.42 -20.43
N VAL A 21 26.82 -3.50 -21.63
CA VAL A 21 26.62 -4.64 -22.54
C VAL A 21 27.08 -5.94 -21.88
N ARG A 22 28.28 -5.94 -21.28
CA ARG A 22 28.83 -7.10 -20.57
C ARG A 22 27.91 -7.57 -19.44
N TYR A 23 27.48 -6.65 -18.58
CA TYR A 23 26.57 -6.95 -17.46
C TYR A 23 25.29 -7.63 -17.93
N TRP A 24 24.67 -7.14 -19.00
CA TRP A 24 23.42 -7.71 -19.51
C TRP A 24 23.62 -9.07 -20.19
N LEU A 25 24.73 -9.29 -20.89
CA LEU A 25 25.06 -10.60 -21.47
C LEU A 25 25.30 -11.64 -20.36
N GLU A 26 26.15 -11.34 -19.37
CA GLU A 26 26.42 -12.23 -18.23
C GLU A 26 25.13 -12.56 -17.44
N ARG A 27 24.28 -11.56 -17.24
CA ARG A 27 22.98 -11.74 -16.60
C ARG A 27 22.07 -12.65 -17.40
N TYR A 28 22.00 -12.45 -18.72
CA TYR A 28 21.18 -13.28 -19.61
C TYR A 28 21.67 -14.72 -19.65
N GLU A 29 22.99 -14.96 -19.70
CA GLU A 29 23.57 -16.30 -19.63
C GLU A 29 23.24 -17.01 -18.31
N THR A 30 23.20 -16.27 -17.20
CA THR A 30 22.94 -16.82 -15.87
C THR A 30 21.45 -17.06 -15.60
N THR A 31 20.59 -16.13 -16.00
CA THR A 31 19.16 -16.12 -15.62
C THR A 31 18.19 -16.42 -16.75
N GLY A 32 18.65 -16.36 -18.01
CA GLY A 32 17.81 -16.47 -19.20
C GLY A 32 16.90 -15.26 -19.45
N GLU A 33 16.93 -14.24 -18.58
CA GLU A 33 16.03 -13.09 -18.61
C GLU A 33 16.79 -11.76 -18.55
N VAL A 34 16.31 -10.78 -19.32
CA VAL A 34 16.83 -9.40 -19.35
C VAL A 34 15.89 -8.45 -18.58
N GLU A 35 14.87 -8.98 -17.92
CA GLU A 35 13.89 -8.16 -17.21
C GLU A 35 14.51 -7.46 -15.99
N VAL A 36 14.13 -6.20 -15.79
CA VAL A 36 14.54 -5.42 -14.64
C VAL A 36 13.79 -5.93 -13.41
N ILE A 37 14.48 -6.72 -12.59
CA ILE A 37 13.97 -7.17 -11.29
C ILE A 37 13.60 -5.94 -10.43
N GLN A 38 12.37 -5.94 -9.92
CA GLN A 38 11.89 -4.96 -8.95
C GLN A 38 12.81 -4.98 -7.73
N LYS A 39 13.47 -3.85 -7.44
CA LYS A 39 14.29 -3.72 -6.24
C LYS A 39 13.41 -3.80 -4.98
N SER A 40 13.95 -4.40 -3.92
CA SER A 40 13.24 -4.66 -2.64
C SER A 40 12.75 -3.40 -1.91
N GLY A 41 13.24 -2.21 -2.30
CA GLY A 41 12.85 -0.93 -1.71
C GLY A 41 13.13 -0.86 -0.21
N ARG A 42 12.50 0.11 0.48
CA ARG A 42 12.60 0.22 1.94
C ARG A 42 11.69 -0.83 2.59
N LYS A 43 12.24 -1.60 3.53
CA LYS A 43 11.46 -2.55 4.34
C LYS A 43 10.30 -1.83 5.05
N ARG A 44 9.16 -2.50 5.13
CA ARG A 44 7.96 -2.03 5.83
C ARG A 44 8.22 -1.95 7.33
N CYS A 45 7.59 -0.98 8.00
CA CYS A 45 7.56 -0.88 9.46
C CYS A 45 6.59 -1.87 10.11
N THR A 46 5.61 -2.37 9.35
CA THR A 46 4.62 -3.34 9.83
C THR A 46 4.92 -4.72 9.28
N THR A 47 4.61 -5.73 10.10
CA THR A 47 4.65 -7.15 9.71
C THR A 47 3.31 -7.58 9.10
N GLU A 48 3.29 -8.70 8.39
CA GLU A 48 2.05 -9.25 7.82
C GLU A 48 1.01 -9.55 8.89
N LYS A 49 1.43 -10.10 10.05
CA LYS A 49 0.55 -10.35 11.19
C LYS A 49 -0.11 -9.07 11.71
N GLN A 50 0.66 -7.97 11.77
CA GLN A 50 0.12 -6.67 12.16
C GLN A 50 -0.86 -6.12 11.12
N ASP A 51 -0.54 -6.25 9.83
CA ASP A 51 -1.42 -5.81 8.74
C ASP A 51 -2.76 -6.58 8.79
N THR A 52 -2.75 -7.89 9.06
CA THR A 52 -3.97 -8.69 9.27
C THR A 52 -4.76 -8.26 10.50
N ALA A 53 -4.08 -7.95 11.61
CA ALA A 53 -4.73 -7.44 12.82
C ALA A 53 -5.36 -6.05 12.61
N ILE A 54 -4.72 -5.20 11.81
CA ILE A 54 -5.26 -3.88 11.42
C ILE A 54 -6.54 -4.06 10.61
N GLN A 55 -6.53 -4.96 9.62
CA GLN A 55 -7.70 -5.23 8.78
C GLN A 55 -8.87 -5.80 9.59
N SER A 56 -8.62 -6.76 10.48
CA SER A 56 -9.68 -7.33 11.31
C SER A 56 -10.26 -6.32 12.29
N MET A 57 -9.45 -5.40 12.83
CA MET A 57 -9.94 -4.33 13.70
C MET A 57 -10.92 -3.40 12.98
N VAL A 58 -10.62 -3.02 11.75
CA VAL A 58 -11.51 -2.18 10.92
C VAL A 58 -12.82 -2.91 10.63
N ALA A 59 -12.74 -4.20 10.28
CA ALA A 59 -13.93 -5.00 9.99
C ALA A 59 -14.85 -5.15 11.21
N GLN A 60 -14.29 -5.23 12.42
CA GLN A 60 -15.06 -5.29 13.68
C GLN A 60 -15.65 -3.94 14.08
N HIS A 61 -15.03 -2.83 13.67
CA HIS A 61 -15.39 -1.48 14.09
C HIS A 61 -15.49 -0.51 12.89
N PRO A 62 -16.43 -0.73 11.96
CA PRO A 62 -16.48 0.01 10.70
C PRO A 62 -16.85 1.50 10.84
N THR A 63 -17.51 1.88 11.94
CA THR A 63 -17.94 3.27 12.21
C THR A 63 -16.93 4.08 13.02
N GLU A 64 -15.87 3.44 13.52
CA GLU A 64 -14.90 4.11 14.38
C GLU A 64 -13.93 4.98 13.58
N SER A 65 -13.50 6.08 14.21
CA SER A 65 -12.51 6.96 13.62
C SER A 65 -11.12 6.33 13.63
N LEU A 66 -10.22 6.86 12.80
CA LEU A 66 -8.84 6.38 12.74
C LEU A 66 -8.10 6.53 14.09
N ASP A 67 -8.41 7.56 14.88
CA ASP A 67 -7.84 7.75 16.21
C ASP A 67 -8.33 6.67 17.19
N GLN A 68 -9.61 6.31 17.13
CA GLN A 68 -10.18 5.23 17.96
C GLN A 68 -9.56 3.88 17.60
N ILE A 69 -9.41 3.59 16.30
CA ILE A 69 -8.78 2.36 15.83
C ILE A 69 -7.29 2.31 16.25
N ALA A 70 -6.56 3.42 16.13
CA ALA A 70 -5.17 3.50 16.58
C ALA A 70 -5.04 3.21 18.09
N PHE A 71 -5.95 3.76 18.90
CA PHE A 71 -6.00 3.50 20.34
C PHE A 71 -6.34 2.04 20.68
N ARG A 72 -7.23 1.39 19.91
CA ARG A 72 -7.51 -0.04 20.10
C ARG A 72 -6.33 -0.92 19.71
N LEU A 73 -5.60 -0.54 18.67
CA LEU A 73 -4.39 -1.25 18.23
C LEU A 73 -3.25 -1.11 19.24
N SER A 74 -3.06 0.08 19.83
CA SER A 74 -2.06 0.28 20.88
C SER A 74 -2.38 -0.56 22.12
N LYS A 75 -3.66 -0.68 22.51
CA LYS A 75 -4.10 -1.59 23.57
C LYS A 75 -3.77 -3.07 23.30
N LYS A 76 -3.65 -3.47 22.03
CA LYS A 76 -3.21 -4.81 21.61
C LYS A 76 -1.69 -4.91 21.40
N GLY A 77 -0.92 -3.88 21.75
CA GLY A 77 0.54 -3.84 21.61
C GLY A 77 1.04 -3.49 20.20
N ILE A 78 0.16 -3.00 19.32
CA ILE A 78 0.52 -2.58 17.95
C ILE A 78 0.58 -1.06 17.91
N GLU A 79 1.78 -0.51 18.08
CA GLU A 79 2.03 0.92 17.93
C GLU A 79 2.35 1.26 16.48
N VAL A 80 1.42 1.94 15.82
CA VAL A 80 1.57 2.38 14.43
C VAL A 80 1.11 3.82 14.27
N SER A 81 1.85 4.59 13.49
CA SER A 81 1.47 5.97 13.19
C SER A 81 0.16 6.02 12.39
N LYS A 82 -0.56 7.13 12.52
CA LYS A 82 -1.79 7.39 11.74
C LYS A 82 -1.56 7.35 10.23
N THR A 83 -0.42 7.85 9.78
CA THR A 83 0.00 7.80 8.37
C THR A 83 0.19 6.36 7.89
N THR A 84 0.78 5.51 8.72
CA THR A 84 0.94 4.08 8.44
C THR A 84 -0.43 3.39 8.34
N LEU A 85 -1.33 3.66 9.29
CA LEU A 85 -2.69 3.12 9.26
C LEU A 85 -3.46 3.50 7.99
N ARG A 86 -3.44 4.78 7.60
CA ARG A 86 -4.07 5.24 6.34
C ARG A 86 -3.52 4.49 5.13
N ARG A 87 -2.21 4.28 5.07
CA ARG A 87 -1.58 3.52 3.98
C ARG A 87 -2.08 2.08 3.96
N ARG A 88 -2.19 1.42 5.12
CA ARG A 88 -2.72 0.05 5.22
C ARG A 88 -4.19 -0.06 4.87
N PHE A 89 -5.00 0.92 5.24
CA PHE A 89 -6.41 0.97 4.85
C PHE A 89 -6.54 1.09 3.33
N LYS A 90 -5.72 1.95 2.70
CA LYS A 90 -5.71 2.11 1.24
C LYS A 90 -5.30 0.82 0.53
N GLU A 91 -4.25 0.16 1.00
CA GLU A 91 -3.79 -1.14 0.47
C GLU A 91 -4.85 -2.24 0.63
N ALA A 92 -5.57 -2.22 1.77
CA ALA A 92 -6.69 -3.12 2.04
C ALA A 92 -8.02 -2.70 1.37
N ARG A 93 -8.02 -1.65 0.54
CA ARG A 93 -9.21 -1.10 -0.15
C ARG A 93 -10.36 -0.70 0.80
N VAL A 94 -10.05 -0.36 2.04
CA VAL A 94 -11.02 0.19 3.00
C VAL A 94 -11.36 1.63 2.59
N GLN A 95 -12.64 1.93 2.45
CA GLN A 95 -13.14 3.26 2.12
C GLN A 95 -13.99 3.82 3.24
N SER A 96 -13.82 5.12 3.52
CA SER A 96 -14.74 5.87 4.36
C SER A 96 -15.78 6.53 3.46
N ILE A 97 -17.02 6.06 3.53
CA ILE A 97 -18.12 6.54 2.69
C ILE A 97 -19.10 7.29 3.59
N LYS A 98 -19.55 8.47 3.15
CA LYS A 98 -20.63 9.19 3.81
C LYS A 98 -21.97 8.66 3.28
N PRO A 99 -22.99 8.47 4.13
CA PRO A 99 -24.31 8.07 3.67
C PRO A 99 -24.86 9.11 2.69
N SER A 100 -25.40 8.65 1.56
CA SER A 100 -25.90 9.53 0.48
C SER A 100 -27.16 10.29 0.88
N SER A 101 -27.96 9.74 1.78
CA SER A 101 -29.20 10.34 2.26
C SER A 101 -29.16 10.53 3.77
N LYS A 102 -29.73 11.63 4.24
CA LYS A 102 -29.96 11.84 5.67
C LYS A 102 -30.94 10.75 6.15
N PRO A 103 -30.68 10.07 7.26
CA PRO A 103 -31.66 9.15 7.84
C PRO A 103 -32.91 9.94 8.23
N LEU A 104 -34.08 9.29 8.18
CA LEU A 104 -35.32 9.88 8.68
C LEU A 104 -35.16 10.21 10.17
N LEU A 105 -35.73 11.36 10.58
CA LEU A 105 -35.76 11.76 11.98
C LEU A 105 -36.57 10.72 12.77
N THR A 106 -35.98 10.18 13.84
CA THR A 106 -36.70 9.37 14.82
C THR A 106 -37.64 10.24 15.65
N SER A 107 -38.63 9.61 16.31
CA SER A 107 -39.57 10.28 17.23
C SER A 107 -38.86 11.17 18.26
N ASP A 108 -37.76 10.67 18.82
CA ASP A 108 -36.95 11.40 19.80
C ASP A 108 -36.33 12.67 19.23
N HIS A 109 -35.85 12.62 17.98
CA HIS A 109 -35.32 13.80 17.30
C HIS A 109 -36.42 14.84 17.05
N ILE A 110 -37.65 14.39 16.74
CA ILE A 110 -38.81 15.27 16.55
C ILE A 110 -39.20 15.93 17.88
N GLN A 111 -39.25 15.18 18.98
CA GLN A 111 -39.58 15.68 20.31
C GLN A 111 -38.56 16.71 20.81
N LYS A 112 -37.25 16.43 20.66
CA LYS A 112 -36.19 17.39 20.99
C LYS A 112 -36.30 18.67 20.17
N LYS A 113 -36.61 18.54 18.88
CA LYS A 113 -36.80 19.70 18.00
C LYS A 113 -38.01 20.55 18.43
N ALA A 114 -39.10 19.91 18.85
CA ALA A 114 -40.29 20.59 19.38
C ALA A 114 -40.01 21.32 20.72
N GLN A 115 -39.19 20.74 21.60
CA GLN A 115 -38.79 21.39 22.86
C GLN A 115 -37.83 22.57 22.67
N MET A 116 -36.99 22.55 21.64
CA MET A 116 -35.96 23.57 21.40
C MET A 116 -36.46 24.83 20.65
N GLY A 117 -37.71 24.85 20.18
CA GLY A 117 -38.40 26.07 19.73
C GLY A 117 -37.64 26.93 18.71
N TYR A 118 -37.38 26.41 17.51
CA TYR A 118 -37.08 27.22 16.32
C TYR A 118 -38.29 27.28 15.40
#